data_AF-A0A5S9F6K8-F1
#
_entry.id   AF-A0A5S9F6K8-F1
#
_cell.length_a   1.000
_cell.length_b   1.000
_cell.length_c   1.000
_cell.angle_alpha   90.00
_cell.angle_beta   90.00
_cell.angle_gamma   90.00
#
_symmetry.space_group_name_H-M   'P 1'
#
loop_
_entity.id
_entity.type
_entity.pdbx_description
1 polymer ?
#
loop_
_entity_poly.entity_id
_entity_poly.type
_entity_poly.pdbx_seq_one_letter_code
_entity_poly.pdbx_strand_id
1 'polypeptide(L)'
;MNTVFRDINATLKKLLFKNLSNFVEESSIVFGQPDQVETSGNTQICMFLYRFQPNAHLRNVPPRYENNKMIDPPLIMDLHYMVIPYAKDHETELMLLERIMATLHDYANLKGDLLEGDLANTGNSRVKIIQNIKGAEETQPLLTSVMKDKFKLAAHYVITPVQIPSSKAAEAKLVAKRIIDVKDLEQLKKEEDAIKEAKKQARKEYMKKLWEIQKKAYEEKEEEEEEDYEEDEDEDEDKDEEESDDEDYSEDDEDDDDDDDEDDDDDDDDDDDDDDDDDKKDKSKDEDSDDDDEDYSEDDEDDDDDDDDKKDKDKDKDSDDDKKDKDKDEDSDDDDEDYSEDEDDDDDDDKKDKDKGR
;
A
#
# COMPACT_ATOMS: atom_id res chain seq x y z
N MET A 1 -6.14 28.66 -7.44
CA MET A 1 -6.60 27.52 -6.62
C MET A 1 -6.30 26.26 -7.40
N ASN A 2 -5.49 25.36 -6.86
CA ASN A 2 -5.20 24.08 -7.52
C ASN A 2 -6.40 23.17 -7.33
N THR A 3 -7.10 22.84 -8.42
CA THR A 3 -8.31 22.01 -8.40
C THR A 3 -7.98 20.64 -8.97
N VAL A 4 -7.34 19.79 -8.16
CA VAL A 4 -6.93 18.43 -8.54
C VAL A 4 -8.08 17.66 -9.23
N PHE A 5 -9.31 17.74 -8.72
CA PHE A 5 -10.47 17.08 -9.34
C PHE A 5 -10.82 17.58 -10.74
N ARG A 6 -10.67 18.89 -10.98
CA ARG A 6 -10.91 19.46 -12.31
C ARG A 6 -9.90 18.91 -13.31
N ASP A 7 -8.65 18.81 -12.89
CA ASP A 7 -7.56 18.37 -13.75
C ASP A 7 -7.64 16.85 -13.99
N ILE A 8 -8.12 16.05 -13.01
CA ILE A 8 -8.50 14.64 -13.23
C ILE A 8 -9.64 14.54 -14.27
N ASN A 9 -10.68 15.35 -14.15
CA ASN A 9 -11.77 15.35 -15.11
C ASN A 9 -11.28 15.75 -16.51
N ALA A 10 -10.43 16.78 -16.63
CA ALA A 10 -9.84 17.20 -17.89
C ALA A 10 -8.99 16.09 -18.52
N THR A 11 -8.19 15.40 -17.69
CA THR A 11 -7.38 14.24 -18.10
C THR A 11 -8.25 13.12 -18.66
N LEU A 12 -9.28 12.70 -17.92
CA LEU A 12 -10.21 11.66 -18.37
C LEU A 12 -10.97 12.07 -19.62
N LYS A 13 -11.38 13.34 -19.71
CA LYS A 13 -12.05 13.90 -20.89
C LYS A 13 -11.18 13.82 -22.13
N LYS A 14 -9.95 14.33 -22.05
CA LYS A 14 -9.00 14.33 -23.16
C LYS A 14 -8.64 12.90 -23.58
N LEU A 15 -8.45 12.00 -22.62
CA LEU A 15 -8.19 10.59 -22.87
C LEU A 15 -9.33 9.93 -23.65
N LEU A 16 -10.57 10.06 -23.17
CA LEU A 16 -11.73 9.48 -23.83
C LEU A 16 -11.95 10.12 -25.20
N PHE A 17 -11.88 11.45 -25.32
CA PHE A 17 -12.07 12.13 -26.60
C PHE A 17 -11.03 11.71 -27.64
N LYS A 18 -9.75 11.60 -27.25
CA LYS A 18 -8.67 11.18 -28.14
C LYS A 18 -8.94 9.81 -28.76
N ASN A 19 -9.43 8.85 -27.97
CA ASN A 19 -9.65 7.47 -28.42
C ASN A 19 -11.06 7.24 -29.01
N LEU A 20 -12.03 8.11 -28.71
CA LEU A 20 -13.43 7.99 -29.14
C LEU A 20 -13.88 9.10 -30.11
N SER A 21 -12.95 9.86 -30.67
CA SER A 21 -13.22 10.99 -31.57
C SER A 21 -14.06 10.63 -32.82
N ASN A 22 -14.07 9.36 -33.23
CA ASN A 22 -14.91 8.87 -34.33
C ASN A 22 -16.39 8.67 -33.93
N PHE A 23 -16.69 8.62 -32.63
CA PHE A 23 -18.00 8.27 -32.10
C PHE A 23 -18.67 9.44 -31.37
N VAL A 24 -17.88 10.27 -30.69
CA VAL A 24 -18.37 11.26 -29.74
C VAL A 24 -17.62 12.57 -29.92
N GLU A 25 -18.35 13.68 -29.94
CA GLU A 25 -17.78 15.03 -29.91
C GLU A 25 -17.21 15.35 -28.53
N GLU A 26 -16.20 16.21 -28.44
CA GLU A 26 -15.59 16.58 -27.15
C GLU A 26 -16.61 17.22 -26.18
N SER A 27 -17.57 17.98 -26.71
CA SER A 27 -18.68 18.57 -25.95
C SER A 27 -19.69 17.55 -25.43
N SER A 28 -19.72 16.35 -26.02
CA SER A 28 -20.62 15.27 -25.64
C SER A 28 -20.09 14.42 -24.49
N ILE A 29 -18.86 14.67 -24.01
CA ILE A 29 -18.32 14.07 -22.78
C ILE A 29 -18.57 15.02 -21.62
N VAL A 30 -19.55 14.68 -20.77
CA VAL A 30 -20.06 15.53 -19.70
C VAL A 30 -19.69 14.94 -18.35
N PHE A 31 -19.26 15.81 -17.43
CA PHE A 31 -19.02 15.47 -16.03
C PHE A 31 -20.13 16.11 -15.20
N GLY A 32 -21.05 15.30 -14.68
CA GLY A 32 -22.23 15.84 -14.02
C GLY A 32 -23.17 14.74 -13.53
N GLN A 33 -24.34 15.17 -13.05
CA GLN A 33 -25.38 14.24 -12.63
C GLN A 33 -26.06 13.64 -13.88
N PRO A 34 -26.30 12.33 -13.91
CA PRO A 34 -26.97 11.66 -15.04
C PRO A 34 -28.35 12.21 -15.41
N ASP A 35 -29.06 12.86 -14.47
CA ASP A 35 -30.39 13.43 -14.71
C ASP A 35 -30.35 14.81 -15.39
N GLN A 36 -29.18 15.44 -15.45
CA GLN A 36 -28.95 16.71 -16.14
C GLN A 36 -28.53 16.52 -17.61
N VAL A 37 -28.24 15.28 -18.02
CA VAL A 37 -27.82 14.97 -19.38
C VAL A 37 -29.06 14.95 -20.29
N GLU A 38 -29.25 16.02 -21.04
CA GLU A 38 -30.31 16.10 -22.03
C GLU A 38 -30.05 15.10 -23.15
N THR A 39 -30.89 14.07 -23.24
CA THR A 39 -30.86 13.10 -24.35
C THR A 39 -31.44 13.76 -25.61
N SER A 40 -30.70 14.69 -26.21
CA SER A 40 -31.09 15.41 -27.44
C SER A 40 -31.01 14.53 -28.71
N GLY A 41 -30.94 13.20 -28.55
CA GLY A 41 -30.75 12.23 -29.62
C GLY A 41 -29.30 12.06 -30.09
N ASN A 42 -28.37 12.85 -29.54
CA ASN A 42 -26.95 12.75 -29.84
C ASN A 42 -26.27 11.73 -28.94
N THR A 43 -25.23 11.09 -29.46
CA THR A 43 -24.35 10.22 -28.68
C THR A 43 -23.57 11.04 -27.65
N GLN A 44 -23.66 10.65 -26.38
CA GLN A 44 -23.03 11.33 -25.26
C GLN A 44 -22.45 10.32 -24.26
N ILE A 45 -21.44 10.76 -23.50
CA ILE A 45 -20.84 10.01 -22.41
C ILE A 45 -20.95 10.85 -21.16
N CYS A 46 -21.63 10.33 -20.14
CA CYS A 46 -21.68 10.94 -18.82
C CYS A 46 -20.71 10.24 -17.89
N MET A 47 -19.79 11.00 -17.28
CA MET A 47 -18.95 10.53 -16.18
C MET A 47 -19.42 11.19 -14.88
N PHE A 48 -19.92 10.37 -13.96
CA PHE A 48 -20.47 10.83 -12.68
C PHE A 48 -19.58 10.39 -11.52
N LEU A 49 -18.96 11.34 -10.82
CA LEU A 49 -18.25 11.11 -9.56
C LEU A 49 -19.26 10.96 -8.43
N TYR A 50 -19.64 9.72 -8.10
CA TYR A 50 -20.71 9.44 -7.14
C TYR A 50 -20.20 9.25 -5.70
N ARG A 51 -18.91 8.93 -5.53
CA ARG A 51 -18.29 8.73 -4.23
C ARG A 51 -16.81 9.11 -4.29
N PHE A 52 -16.33 9.69 -3.20
CA PHE A 52 -14.89 9.87 -2.97
C PHE A 52 -14.61 9.51 -1.51
N GLN A 53 -13.46 8.89 -1.25
CA GLN A 53 -13.08 8.49 0.11
C GLN A 53 -11.56 8.55 0.28
N PRO A 54 -11.06 8.76 1.51
CA PRO A 54 -9.63 8.61 1.78
C PRO A 54 -9.17 7.18 1.47
N ASN A 55 -8.00 7.05 0.85
CA ASN A 55 -7.40 5.76 0.58
C ASN A 55 -6.92 5.13 1.91
N ALA A 56 -7.50 4.00 2.30
CA ALA A 56 -7.23 3.37 3.59
C ALA A 56 -5.78 2.90 3.76
N HIS A 57 -5.15 2.44 2.66
CA HIS A 57 -3.78 1.93 2.67
C HIS A 57 -2.74 3.05 2.74
N LEU A 58 -3.10 4.27 2.29
CA LEU A 58 -2.18 5.41 2.19
C LEU A 58 -2.52 6.55 3.15
N ARG A 59 -3.44 6.35 4.10
CA ARG A 59 -3.84 7.40 5.06
C ARG A 59 -2.79 7.76 6.12
N ASN A 60 -1.78 6.90 6.32
CA ASN A 60 -0.80 7.01 7.40
C ASN A 60 0.59 7.42 6.91
N VAL A 61 0.68 8.17 5.80
CA VAL A 61 1.97 8.68 5.32
C VAL A 61 2.52 9.67 6.35
N PRO A 62 3.72 9.45 6.91
CA PRO A 62 4.29 10.38 7.87
C PRO A 62 4.64 11.71 7.18
N PRO A 63 4.60 12.85 7.92
CA PRO A 63 5.11 14.11 7.40
C PRO A 63 6.55 13.98 6.93
N ARG A 64 6.87 14.63 5.81
CA ARG A 64 8.22 14.61 5.23
C ARG A 64 8.94 15.92 5.51
N TYR A 65 10.27 15.90 5.55
CA TYR A 65 11.07 17.11 5.63
C TYR A 65 11.72 17.36 4.28
N GLU A 66 11.46 18.54 3.71
CA GLU A 66 12.05 18.97 2.45
C GLU A 66 12.48 20.42 2.57
N ASN A 67 13.72 20.74 2.17
CA ASN A 67 14.27 22.10 2.25
C ASN A 67 14.11 22.76 3.63
N ASN A 68 14.39 22.01 4.70
CA ASN A 68 14.23 22.43 6.10
C ASN A 68 12.80 22.83 6.51
N LYS A 69 11.79 22.51 5.69
CA LYS A 69 10.38 22.66 6.02
C LYS A 69 9.77 21.28 6.22
N MET A 70 8.98 21.14 7.28
CA MET A 70 8.10 19.99 7.41
C MET A 70 6.97 20.17 6.41
N ILE A 71 6.66 19.16 5.64
CA ILE A 71 5.55 19.11 4.70
C ILE A 71 4.54 18.13 5.28
N ASP A 72 3.35 18.64 5.56
CA ASP A 72 2.24 17.79 5.96
C ASP A 72 1.91 16.82 4.81
N PRO A 73 1.60 15.55 5.13
CA PRO A 73 1.30 14.57 4.10
C PRO A 73 0.07 15.00 3.28
N PRO A 74 0.03 14.73 1.97
CA PRO A 74 -1.14 15.02 1.16
C PRO A 74 -2.33 14.16 1.59
N LEU A 75 -3.54 14.66 1.37
CA LEU A 75 -4.76 13.86 1.52
C LEU A 75 -4.88 12.93 0.30
N ILE A 76 -4.70 11.64 0.51
CA ILE A 76 -4.77 10.63 -0.54
C ILE A 76 -6.19 10.06 -0.62
N MET A 77 -6.77 10.10 -1.81
CA MET A 77 -8.17 9.80 -2.08
C MET A 77 -8.33 8.75 -3.18
N ASP A 78 -9.42 8.00 -3.08
CA ASP A 78 -9.98 7.18 -4.15
C ASP A 78 -11.25 7.86 -4.68
N LEU A 79 -11.30 8.07 -6.00
CA LEU A 79 -12.45 8.70 -6.66
C LEU A 79 -13.23 7.63 -7.43
N HIS A 80 -14.51 7.48 -7.12
CA HIS A 80 -15.37 6.46 -7.71
C HIS A 80 -16.27 7.10 -8.77
N TYR A 81 -15.99 6.78 -10.02
CA TYR A 81 -16.74 7.24 -11.18
C TYR A 81 -17.67 6.16 -11.69
N MET A 82 -18.83 6.59 -12.15
CA MET A 82 -19.77 5.81 -12.95
C MET A 82 -19.81 6.39 -14.35
N VAL A 83 -19.64 5.56 -15.38
CA VAL A 83 -19.63 5.96 -16.79
C VAL A 83 -20.87 5.41 -17.46
N ILE A 84 -21.66 6.30 -18.06
CA ILE A 84 -22.96 5.98 -18.65
C ILE A 84 -22.96 6.50 -20.10
N PRO A 85 -22.99 5.62 -21.11
CA PRO A 85 -23.22 6.03 -22.48
C PRO A 85 -24.70 6.34 -22.70
N TYR A 86 -24.95 7.40 -23.46
CA TYR A 86 -26.27 7.77 -23.95
C TYR A 86 -26.23 7.73 -25.47
N ALA A 87 -27.13 6.98 -26.08
CA ALA A 87 -27.33 7.00 -27.51
C ALA A 87 -28.82 6.86 -27.85
N LYS A 88 -29.14 6.97 -29.15
CA LYS A 88 -30.51 6.83 -29.63
C LYS A 88 -30.98 5.37 -29.54
N ASP A 89 -30.08 4.43 -29.75
CA ASP A 89 -30.32 2.99 -29.78
C ASP A 89 -29.39 2.26 -28.81
N HIS A 90 -29.88 1.12 -28.29
CA HIS A 90 -29.19 0.35 -27.26
C HIS A 90 -27.90 -0.33 -27.77
N GLU A 91 -27.87 -0.71 -29.04
CA GLU A 91 -26.70 -1.32 -29.67
C GLU A 91 -25.52 -0.33 -29.71
N THR A 92 -25.79 0.94 -30.04
CA THR A 92 -24.79 2.01 -29.97
C THR A 92 -24.35 2.27 -28.53
N GLU A 93 -25.25 2.20 -27.52
CA GLU A 93 -24.85 2.32 -26.11
C GLU A 93 -23.88 1.21 -25.69
N LEU A 94 -24.14 -0.04 -26.10
CA LEU A 94 -23.26 -1.19 -25.84
C LEU A 94 -21.91 -1.03 -26.53
N MET A 95 -21.89 -0.67 -27.82
CA MET A 95 -20.66 -0.46 -28.58
C MET A 95 -19.80 0.65 -27.96
N LEU A 96 -20.43 1.76 -27.52
CA LEU A 96 -19.73 2.83 -26.81
C LEU A 96 -19.14 2.34 -25.50
N LEU A 97 -19.93 1.60 -24.72
CA LEU A 97 -19.46 1.06 -23.44
C LEU A 97 -18.24 0.17 -23.63
N GLU A 98 -18.30 -0.75 -24.60
CA GLU A 98 -17.17 -1.62 -24.96
C GLU A 98 -15.91 -0.80 -25.28
N ARG A 99 -16.04 0.23 -26.14
CA ARG A 99 -14.91 1.08 -26.53
C ARG A 99 -14.37 1.92 -25.37
N ILE A 100 -15.24 2.42 -24.51
CA ILE A 100 -14.86 3.12 -23.27
C ILE A 100 -14.08 2.16 -22.38
N MET A 101 -14.60 0.95 -22.16
CA MET A 101 -13.97 -0.04 -21.29
C MET A 101 -12.59 -0.45 -21.79
N ALA A 102 -12.46 -0.75 -23.08
CA ALA A 102 -11.18 -1.04 -23.71
C ALA A 102 -10.20 0.13 -23.57
N THR A 103 -10.64 1.36 -23.83
CA THR A 103 -9.81 2.56 -23.67
C THR A 103 -9.32 2.72 -22.24
N LEU A 104 -10.21 2.62 -21.24
CA LEU A 104 -9.82 2.80 -19.84
C LEU A 104 -8.92 1.67 -19.33
N HIS A 105 -9.04 0.48 -19.90
CA HIS A 105 -8.13 -0.64 -19.64
C HIS A 105 -6.74 -0.40 -20.24
N ASP A 106 -6.65 -0.02 -21.52
CA ASP A 106 -5.38 0.24 -22.20
C ASP A 106 -4.60 1.39 -21.56
N TYR A 107 -5.32 2.37 -21.01
CA TYR A 107 -4.77 3.52 -20.30
C TYR A 107 -4.98 3.45 -18.79
N ALA A 108 -4.95 2.24 -18.21
CA ALA A 108 -5.12 2.03 -16.77
C ALA A 108 -4.07 2.71 -15.88
N ASN A 109 -2.93 3.15 -16.44
CA ASN A 109 -1.90 3.92 -15.73
C ASN A 109 -1.69 5.28 -16.41
N LEU A 110 -2.28 6.34 -15.86
CA LEU A 110 -2.10 7.72 -16.29
C LEU A 110 -0.79 8.27 -15.74
N LYS A 111 0.09 8.74 -16.62
CA LYS A 111 1.41 9.32 -16.28
C LYS A 111 1.89 10.27 -17.38
N GLY A 112 2.83 11.16 -17.05
CA GLY A 112 3.50 12.05 -18.00
C GLY A 112 2.52 12.94 -18.77
N ASP A 113 2.68 13.00 -20.10
CA ASP A 113 1.89 13.85 -21.01
C ASP A 113 0.39 13.53 -21.08
N LEU A 114 -0.04 12.42 -20.47
CA LEU A 114 -1.46 12.10 -20.35
C LEU A 114 -2.15 12.93 -19.26
N LEU A 115 -1.40 13.47 -18.30
CA LEU A 115 -1.93 14.24 -17.18
C LEU A 115 -2.13 15.70 -17.60
N GLU A 116 -3.34 16.21 -17.46
CA GLU A 116 -3.66 17.60 -17.75
C GLU A 116 -3.49 18.52 -16.53
N GLY A 117 -3.32 19.81 -16.79
CA GLY A 117 -3.28 20.83 -15.76
C GLY A 117 -2.08 20.73 -14.83
N ASP A 118 -2.31 20.84 -13.52
CA ASP A 118 -1.26 20.86 -12.49
C ASP A 118 -1.13 19.51 -11.76
N LEU A 119 -1.67 18.43 -12.33
CA LEU A 119 -1.65 17.11 -11.68
C LEU A 119 -0.24 16.62 -11.39
N ALA A 120 0.65 16.67 -12.38
CA ALA A 120 2.03 16.21 -12.22
C ALA A 120 2.74 16.95 -11.07
N ASN A 121 2.54 18.26 -10.95
CA ASN A 121 3.19 19.10 -9.95
C ASN A 121 2.56 18.97 -8.55
N THR A 122 1.33 18.48 -8.45
CA THR A 122 0.63 18.27 -7.16
C THR A 122 0.92 16.90 -6.52
N GLY A 123 1.95 16.19 -7.00
CA GLY A 123 2.31 14.86 -6.52
C GLY A 123 1.56 13.71 -7.20
N ASN A 124 0.72 14.01 -8.20
CA ASN A 124 -0.03 13.00 -8.96
C ASN A 124 0.73 12.54 -10.21
N SER A 125 2.00 12.14 -10.07
CA SER A 125 2.83 11.69 -11.20
C SER A 125 2.36 10.38 -11.84
N ARG A 126 1.59 9.58 -11.08
CA ARG A 126 0.98 8.34 -11.53
C ARG A 126 -0.40 8.18 -10.88
N VAL A 127 -1.43 8.09 -11.71
CA VAL A 127 -2.81 7.81 -11.30
C VAL A 127 -3.27 6.54 -12.01
N LYS A 128 -3.86 5.60 -11.29
CA LYS A 128 -4.41 4.37 -11.87
C LYS A 128 -5.92 4.48 -12.06
N ILE A 129 -6.41 3.84 -13.12
CA ILE A 129 -7.81 3.59 -13.38
C ILE A 129 -8.04 2.11 -13.15
N ILE A 130 -8.92 1.76 -12.22
CA ILE A 130 -9.24 0.39 -11.86
C ILE A 130 -10.72 0.17 -12.08
N GLN A 131 -11.10 -0.87 -12.83
CA GLN A 131 -12.50 -1.23 -12.96
C GLN A 131 -13.02 -1.74 -11.62
N ASN A 132 -14.14 -1.19 -11.17
CA ASN A 132 -14.79 -1.57 -9.93
C ASN A 132 -15.97 -2.48 -10.26
N ILE A 133 -15.76 -3.79 -10.24
CA ILE A 133 -16.86 -4.74 -10.45
C ILE A 133 -17.64 -4.79 -9.15
N LYS A 134 -18.80 -4.14 -9.14
CA LYS A 134 -19.73 -4.12 -8.00
C LYS A 134 -20.90 -5.04 -8.29
N GLY A 135 -21.34 -5.76 -7.27
CA GLY A 135 -22.54 -6.60 -7.36
C GLY A 135 -23.79 -5.76 -7.68
N ALA A 136 -24.80 -6.39 -8.25
CA ALA A 136 -26.07 -5.74 -8.59
C ALA A 136 -26.70 -5.06 -7.36
N GLU A 137 -26.58 -5.67 -6.17
CA GLU A 137 -27.16 -5.16 -4.92
C GLU A 137 -26.60 -3.79 -4.50
N GLU A 138 -25.31 -3.53 -4.73
CA GLU A 138 -24.70 -2.23 -4.39
C GLU A 138 -24.99 -1.16 -5.43
N THR A 139 -25.07 -1.55 -6.71
CA THR A 139 -25.20 -0.61 -7.84
C THR A 139 -26.63 -0.18 -8.09
N GLN A 140 -27.61 -1.08 -7.89
CA GLN A 140 -29.00 -0.83 -8.21
C GLN A 140 -29.63 0.32 -7.39
N PRO A 141 -29.41 0.45 -6.07
CA PRO A 141 -29.96 1.58 -5.31
C PRO A 141 -29.41 2.93 -5.78
N LEU A 142 -28.12 2.98 -6.11
CA LEU A 142 -27.46 4.17 -6.63
C LEU A 142 -28.02 4.56 -8.00
N LEU A 143 -28.11 3.59 -8.93
CA LEU A 143 -28.68 3.82 -10.26
C LEU A 143 -30.15 4.26 -10.17
N THR A 144 -30.96 3.60 -9.35
CA THR A 144 -32.39 3.90 -9.19
C THR A 144 -32.60 5.29 -8.59
N SER A 145 -31.81 5.66 -7.56
CA SER A 145 -31.88 6.98 -6.94
C SER A 145 -31.52 8.10 -7.90
N VAL A 146 -30.64 7.84 -8.86
CA VAL A 146 -30.11 8.87 -9.77
C VAL A 146 -30.90 8.94 -11.07
N MET A 147 -31.41 7.81 -11.59
CA MET A 147 -31.97 7.73 -12.95
C MET A 147 -33.50 7.70 -13.05
N LYS A 148 -34.24 7.84 -11.94
CA LYS A 148 -35.72 7.97 -11.94
C LYS A 148 -36.40 6.95 -12.85
N ASP A 149 -36.13 5.66 -12.61
CA ASP A 149 -36.77 4.49 -13.25
C ASP A 149 -36.34 4.13 -14.67
N LYS A 150 -35.25 4.70 -15.20
CA LYS A 150 -34.64 4.22 -16.45
C LYS A 150 -33.43 3.35 -16.16
N PHE A 151 -33.53 2.07 -16.48
CA PHE A 151 -32.36 1.20 -16.50
C PHE A 151 -31.41 1.65 -17.61
N LYS A 152 -30.15 1.90 -17.23
CA LYS A 152 -29.07 2.26 -18.15
C LYS A 152 -27.86 1.39 -17.86
N LEU A 153 -27.14 1.10 -18.93
CA LEU A 153 -25.84 0.45 -18.84
C LEU A 153 -24.85 1.42 -18.21
N ALA A 154 -24.08 0.94 -17.24
CA ALA A 154 -23.07 1.73 -16.56
C ALA A 154 -21.86 0.87 -16.24
N ALA A 155 -20.66 1.45 -16.37
CA ALA A 155 -19.42 0.86 -15.88
C ALA A 155 -18.89 1.70 -14.71
N HIS A 156 -18.30 1.03 -13.72
CA HIS A 156 -17.78 1.67 -12.52
C HIS A 156 -16.26 1.61 -12.51
N TYR A 157 -15.63 2.71 -12.13
CA TYR A 157 -14.18 2.84 -12.08
C TYR A 157 -13.74 3.55 -10.80
N VAL A 158 -12.60 3.13 -10.26
CA VAL A 158 -11.87 3.84 -9.21
C VAL A 158 -10.63 4.49 -9.81
N ILE A 159 -10.48 5.78 -9.56
CA ILE A 159 -9.29 6.55 -9.90
C ILE A 159 -8.47 6.71 -8.62
N THR A 160 -7.28 6.12 -8.58
CA THR A 160 -6.45 6.01 -7.36
C THR A 160 -4.96 5.82 -7.67
N PRO A 161 -4.02 6.27 -6.82
CA PRO A 161 -4.23 7.23 -5.75
C PRO A 161 -4.35 8.65 -6.31
N VAL A 162 -5.23 9.46 -5.74
CA VAL A 162 -5.31 10.90 -6.04
C VAL A 162 -4.87 11.69 -4.82
N GLN A 163 -3.79 12.45 -4.95
CA GLN A 163 -3.18 13.25 -3.90
C GLN A 163 -3.70 14.69 -3.96
N ILE A 164 -4.21 15.17 -2.84
CA ILE A 164 -4.60 16.57 -2.63
C ILE A 164 -3.57 17.21 -1.69
N PRO A 165 -2.77 18.19 -2.15
CA PRO A 165 -1.75 18.79 -1.31
C PRO A 165 -2.35 19.47 -0.08
N SER A 166 -1.68 19.37 1.06
CA SER A 166 -2.09 20.06 2.28
C SER A 166 -1.95 21.57 2.10
N SER A 167 -2.97 22.33 2.49
CA SER A 167 -2.91 23.80 2.54
C SER A 167 -2.27 24.33 3.83
N LYS A 168 -1.94 23.44 4.77
CA LYS A 168 -1.30 23.85 6.03
C LYS A 168 0.14 24.25 5.75
N ALA A 169 0.44 25.53 5.98
CA ALA A 169 1.81 26.01 6.06
C ALA A 169 2.44 25.42 7.33
N ALA A 170 3.27 24.38 7.18
CA ALA A 170 3.94 23.75 8.30
C ALA A 170 5.22 24.56 8.65
N GLU A 171 5.09 25.43 9.64
CA GLU A 171 6.22 26.04 10.33
C GLU A 171 6.75 25.06 11.38
N ALA A 172 7.59 24.11 10.96
CA ALA A 172 8.27 23.26 11.93
C ALA A 172 9.41 24.03 12.62
N LYS A 173 9.32 24.12 13.94
CA LYS A 173 10.43 24.60 14.76
C LYS A 173 11.50 23.52 14.84
N LEU A 174 12.57 23.67 14.06
CA LEU A 174 13.71 22.76 14.10
C LEU A 174 14.32 22.70 15.51
N VAL A 175 14.72 21.51 15.94
CA VAL A 175 15.46 21.32 17.19
C VAL A 175 16.87 21.85 16.98
N ALA A 176 17.13 23.08 17.42
CA ALA A 176 18.44 23.72 17.28
C ALA A 176 19.53 23.08 18.15
N LYS A 177 19.15 22.48 19.28
CA LYS A 177 20.07 21.85 20.23
C LYS A 177 19.37 20.73 20.98
N ARG A 178 19.95 19.52 20.93
CA ARG A 178 19.61 18.41 21.83
C ARG A 178 20.65 18.39 22.94
N ILE A 179 20.24 18.59 24.18
CA ILE A 179 21.10 18.37 25.35
C ILE A 179 20.80 16.96 25.82
N ILE A 180 21.78 16.06 25.68
CA ILE A 180 21.71 14.72 26.25
C ILE A 180 22.39 14.84 27.62
N ASP A 181 21.61 14.69 28.69
CA ASP A 181 22.18 14.65 30.03
C ASP A 181 22.89 13.30 30.22
N VAL A 182 24.23 13.31 30.17
CA VAL A 182 25.11 12.13 30.32
C VAL A 182 25.08 11.55 31.75
N LYS A 183 24.29 12.13 32.66
CA LYS A 183 24.22 11.71 34.08
C LYS A 183 23.74 10.27 34.25
N ASP A 184 22.97 9.75 33.30
CA ASP A 184 22.48 8.37 33.36
C ASP A 184 23.61 7.37 33.06
N LEU A 185 24.60 7.73 32.23
CA LEU A 185 25.71 6.84 31.89
C LEU A 185 26.67 6.62 33.06
N GLU A 186 26.94 7.65 33.86
CA GLU A 186 27.77 7.49 35.07
C GLU A 186 27.05 6.71 36.17
N GLN A 187 25.72 6.84 36.27
CA GLN A 187 24.91 6.06 37.22
C GLN A 187 24.87 4.59 36.80
N LEU A 188 24.61 4.31 35.52
CA LEU A 188 24.61 2.95 34.97
C LEU A 188 25.96 2.25 35.16
N LYS A 189 27.09 2.94 34.93
CA LYS A 189 28.43 2.37 35.19
C LYS A 189 28.64 2.03 36.67
N LYS A 190 28.20 2.89 37.58
CA LYS A 190 28.29 2.63 39.03
C LYS A 190 27.43 1.45 39.46
N GLU A 191 26.23 1.31 38.89
CA GLU A 191 25.35 0.17 39.16
C GLU A 191 25.95 -1.13 38.63
N GLU A 192 26.55 -1.12 37.44
CA GLU A 192 27.23 -2.26 36.85
C GLU A 192 28.44 -2.72 37.69
N ASP A 193 29.27 -1.77 38.13
CA ASP A 193 30.41 -2.04 39.02
C ASP A 193 29.95 -2.61 40.38
N ALA A 194 28.87 -2.06 40.95
CA ALA A 194 28.30 -2.57 42.19
C ALA A 194 27.75 -4.00 42.05
N ILE A 195 27.11 -4.31 40.92
CA ILE A 195 26.62 -5.67 40.62
C ILE A 195 27.80 -6.65 40.46
N LYS A 196 28.86 -6.25 39.76
CA LYS A 196 30.09 -7.06 39.60
C LYS A 196 30.74 -7.36 40.95
N GLU A 197 30.84 -6.37 41.83
CA GLU A 197 31.39 -6.55 43.18
C GLU A 197 30.51 -7.47 44.04
N ALA A 198 29.19 -7.28 44.02
CA ALA A 198 28.25 -8.11 44.74
C ALA A 198 28.32 -9.59 44.30
N LYS A 199 28.39 -9.85 42.98
CA LYS A 199 28.58 -11.20 42.43
C LYS A 199 29.88 -11.84 42.90
N LYS A 200 30.99 -11.08 42.91
CA LYS A 200 32.29 -11.56 43.40
C LYS A 200 32.26 -11.91 44.88
N GLN A 201 31.60 -11.09 45.70
CA GLN A 201 31.42 -11.36 47.13
C GLN A 201 30.56 -12.60 47.37
N ALA A 202 29.43 -12.72 46.66
CA ALA A 202 28.55 -13.89 46.76
C ALA A 202 29.28 -15.20 46.36
N ARG A 203 30.06 -15.19 45.28
CA ARG A 203 30.89 -16.34 44.87
C ARG A 203 31.91 -16.72 45.95
N LYS A 204 32.56 -15.74 46.57
CA LYS A 204 33.53 -15.98 47.65
C LYS A 204 32.86 -16.59 48.89
N GLU A 205 31.69 -16.08 49.29
CA GLU A 205 30.93 -16.64 50.42
C GLU A 205 30.45 -18.06 50.13
N TYR A 206 29.99 -18.31 48.91
CA TYR A 206 29.57 -19.64 48.46
C TYR A 206 30.73 -20.64 48.52
N MET A 207 31.91 -20.28 47.98
CA MET A 207 33.11 -21.12 48.04
C MET A 207 33.55 -21.40 49.48
N LYS A 208 33.45 -20.40 50.36
CA LYS A 208 33.75 -20.60 51.79
C LYS A 208 32.83 -21.62 52.45
N LYS A 209 31.53 -21.56 52.17
CA LYS A 209 30.54 -22.53 52.69
C LYS A 209 30.81 -23.94 52.17
N LEU A 210 31.12 -24.09 50.88
CA LEU A 210 31.49 -25.38 50.31
C LEU A 210 32.71 -25.98 51.00
N TRP A 211 33.74 -25.17 51.25
CA TRP A 211 34.94 -25.61 51.95
C TRP A 211 34.66 -26.05 53.40
N GLU A 212 33.81 -25.31 54.13
CA GLU A 212 33.38 -25.70 55.49
C GLU A 212 32.60 -27.03 55.49
N ILE A 213 31.77 -27.28 54.47
CA ILE A 213 31.04 -28.55 54.29
C ILE A 213 32.02 -29.70 54.01
N GLN A 214 32.96 -29.53 53.06
CA GLN A 214 33.96 -30.56 52.76
C GLN A 214 34.84 -30.89 53.97
N LYS A 215 35.29 -29.86 54.70
CA LYS A 215 36.09 -30.03 55.91
C LYS A 215 35.34 -30.85 56.97
N LYS A 216 34.06 -30.55 57.17
CA LYS A 216 33.22 -31.29 58.12
C LYS A 216 33.01 -32.75 57.69
N ALA A 217 32.80 -33.00 56.40
CA ALA A 217 32.68 -34.36 55.87
C ALA A 217 33.99 -35.16 55.99
N TYR A 218 35.14 -34.50 55.88
CA TYR A 218 36.44 -35.12 56.10
C TYR A 218 36.65 -35.49 57.59
N GLU A 219 36.34 -34.56 58.50
CA GLU A 219 36.38 -34.82 59.96
C GLU A 219 35.44 -35.97 60.37
N GLU A 220 34.24 -36.07 59.76
CA GLU A 220 33.28 -37.16 60.01
C GLU A 220 33.77 -38.52 59.48
N LYS A 221 34.45 -38.54 58.32
CA LYS A 221 35.05 -39.76 57.74
C LYS A 221 36.26 -40.26 58.54
N GLU A 222 37.06 -39.34 59.10
CA GLU A 222 38.19 -39.67 59.96
C GLU A 222 37.73 -40.30 61.29
N GLU A 223 36.60 -39.85 61.85
CA GLU A 223 35.98 -40.48 63.03
C GLU A 223 35.42 -41.89 62.73
N GLU A 224 34.87 -42.14 61.54
CA GLU A 224 34.41 -43.48 61.14
C GLU A 224 35.57 -44.46 60.90
N GLU A 225 36.71 -44.01 60.36
CA GLU A 225 37.89 -44.88 60.13
C GLU A 225 38.62 -45.28 61.43
N GLU A 226 38.54 -44.49 62.51
CA GLU A 226 39.09 -44.90 63.82
C GLU A 226 38.29 -46.01 64.51
N GLU A 227 37.05 -46.31 64.10
CA GLU A 227 36.22 -47.38 64.67
C GLU A 227 36.38 -48.76 63.97
N ASP A 228 37.11 -48.85 62.85
CA ASP A 228 37.21 -50.07 62.00
C ASP A 228 38.59 -50.78 62.05
N TYR A 229 39.40 -50.53 63.09
CA TYR A 229 40.73 -51.16 63.27
C TYR A 229 40.81 -52.19 64.42
N GLU A 230 39.76 -52.97 64.66
CA GLU A 230 39.83 -54.22 65.44
C GLU A 230 38.98 -55.35 64.83
N GLU A 231 39.21 -55.74 63.58
CA GLU A 231 39.03 -57.15 63.16
C GLU A 231 39.74 -57.45 61.83
N ASP A 232 40.43 -58.58 61.83
CA ASP A 232 40.83 -59.41 60.69
C ASP A 232 42.08 -59.04 59.86
N GLU A 233 43.19 -59.61 60.33
CA GLU A 233 44.22 -60.22 59.48
C GLU A 233 43.58 -61.32 58.59
N ASP A 234 43.82 -61.27 57.28
CA ASP A 234 44.24 -62.39 56.41
C ASP A 234 43.68 -62.29 54.98
N GLU A 235 44.53 -62.72 54.03
CA GLU A 235 44.21 -63.17 52.65
C GLU A 235 43.74 -62.10 51.64
N ASP A 236 44.07 -62.12 50.36
CA ASP A 236 45.09 -62.74 49.52
C ASP A 236 44.91 -62.10 48.13
N GLU A 237 46.00 -62.11 47.37
CA GLU A 237 46.06 -62.27 45.90
C GLU A 237 45.18 -61.44 44.94
N ASP A 238 45.94 -60.69 44.13
CA ASP A 238 45.85 -60.61 42.66
C ASP A 238 44.77 -59.76 41.98
N LYS A 239 45.26 -59.15 40.88
CA LYS A 239 44.59 -58.51 39.73
C LYS A 239 44.48 -57.00 39.81
N ASP A 240 44.68 -56.26 38.74
CA ASP A 240 45.27 -56.53 37.43
C ASP A 240 45.61 -55.11 36.93
N GLU A 241 46.73 -55.01 36.21
CA GLU A 241 47.16 -53.82 35.50
C GLU A 241 46.09 -53.44 34.47
N GLU A 242 45.56 -52.22 34.51
CA GLU A 242 45.22 -51.49 33.28
C GLU A 242 45.62 -50.02 33.40
N GLU A 243 46.66 -49.69 32.65
CA GLU A 243 47.05 -48.35 32.25
C GLU A 243 45.88 -47.72 31.49
N SER A 244 45.40 -46.56 31.96
CA SER A 244 44.62 -45.66 31.12
C SER A 244 45.30 -44.30 31.14
N ASP A 245 45.84 -44.00 29.95
CA ASP A 245 46.58 -42.83 29.53
C ASP A 245 46.01 -41.50 30.03
N ASP A 246 46.96 -40.62 30.28
CA ASP A 246 46.82 -39.18 30.47
C ASP A 246 45.98 -38.54 29.35
N GLU A 247 44.86 -37.91 29.70
CA GLU A 247 44.25 -36.87 28.87
C GLU A 247 44.36 -35.51 29.55
N ASP A 248 45.30 -34.74 29.01
CA ASP A 248 45.71 -33.37 29.29
C ASP A 248 44.59 -32.38 28.92
N TYR A 249 43.84 -31.91 29.92
CA TYR A 249 42.91 -30.78 29.74
C TYR A 249 43.69 -29.48 29.84
N SER A 250 44.23 -29.05 28.71
CA SER A 250 44.70 -27.70 28.47
C SER A 250 43.51 -26.74 28.46
N GLU A 251 43.42 -25.89 29.49
CA GLU A 251 42.64 -24.65 29.45
C GLU A 251 43.41 -23.63 28.58
N ASP A 252 43.32 -23.78 27.25
CA ASP A 252 43.64 -22.67 26.33
C ASP A 252 42.38 -21.83 26.14
N ASP A 253 42.30 -20.78 26.94
CA ASP A 253 41.56 -19.55 26.63
C ASP A 253 42.24 -18.91 25.40
N GLU A 254 41.84 -19.30 24.19
CA GLU A 254 42.09 -18.49 23.00
C GLU A 254 40.79 -17.84 22.53
N ASP A 255 40.87 -16.51 22.53
CA ASP A 255 39.96 -15.56 21.90
C ASP A 255 39.70 -15.96 20.43
N ASP A 256 38.45 -16.27 20.09
CA ASP A 256 37.92 -16.13 18.72
C ASP A 256 36.87 -15.02 18.74
N ASP A 257 37.38 -13.79 18.64
CA ASP A 257 36.75 -12.75 17.84
C ASP A 257 36.80 -13.22 16.37
N ASP A 258 35.66 -13.53 15.75
CA ASP A 258 35.25 -13.03 14.42
C ASP A 258 34.06 -13.83 13.83
N ASP A 259 33.33 -13.15 12.95
CA ASP A 259 32.27 -13.61 12.02
C ASP A 259 30.87 -13.78 12.67
N ASP A 260 29.97 -12.80 12.66
CA ASP A 260 29.53 -11.96 11.53
C ASP A 260 28.95 -12.81 10.38
N ASP A 261 27.94 -13.65 10.68
CA ASP A 261 27.02 -14.18 9.67
C ASP A 261 25.56 -13.93 10.10
N GLU A 262 25.00 -12.91 9.47
CA GLU A 262 23.58 -12.60 9.40
C GLU A 262 22.86 -13.67 8.55
N ASP A 263 22.49 -14.81 9.15
CA ASP A 263 21.49 -15.71 8.56
C ASP A 263 20.08 -15.28 9.01
N ASP A 264 19.56 -14.27 8.32
CA ASP A 264 18.13 -13.94 8.24
C ASP A 264 17.45 -14.93 7.27
N ASP A 265 17.18 -16.14 7.73
CA ASP A 265 16.31 -17.11 7.04
C ASP A 265 15.41 -17.82 8.09
N ASP A 266 14.41 -17.10 8.61
CA ASP A 266 13.23 -17.71 9.24
C ASP A 266 12.02 -17.48 8.31
N ASP A 267 11.88 -18.43 7.38
CA ASP A 267 10.62 -18.84 6.79
C ASP A 267 9.74 -19.44 7.91
N ASP A 268 8.86 -18.63 8.51
CA ASP A 268 7.71 -19.13 9.26
C ASP A 268 6.46 -19.06 8.36
N ASP A 269 6.27 -20.16 7.62
CA ASP A 269 4.99 -20.68 7.17
C ASP A 269 4.12 -21.01 8.41
N ASP A 270 3.31 -20.06 8.88
CA ASP A 270 2.17 -20.36 9.75
C ASP A 270 0.88 -20.44 8.90
N ASP A 271 0.72 -21.62 8.31
CA ASP A 271 -0.59 -22.24 8.07
C ASP A 271 -1.24 -22.53 9.44
N ASP A 272 -2.14 -21.65 9.89
CA ASP A 272 -3.15 -21.99 10.90
C ASP A 272 -4.54 -21.85 10.28
N ASP A 273 -4.96 -22.97 9.69
CA ASP A 273 -6.33 -23.46 9.77
C ASP A 273 -6.76 -23.46 11.25
N ASP A 274 -7.73 -22.62 11.62
CA ASP A 274 -8.59 -22.97 12.74
C ASP A 274 -10.03 -22.48 12.50
N ASP A 275 -10.88 -23.50 12.40
CA ASP A 275 -12.32 -23.49 12.53
C ASP A 275 -12.77 -22.62 13.72
N ASP A 276 -13.79 -21.78 13.50
CA ASP A 276 -14.79 -21.57 14.56
C ASP A 276 -16.18 -21.34 13.95
N ASP A 277 -16.91 -22.45 13.94
CA ASP A 277 -18.34 -22.56 14.23
C ASP A 277 -18.92 -21.33 14.97
N ASP A 278 -19.90 -20.64 14.35
CA ASP A 278 -21.01 -20.14 15.16
C ASP A 278 -22.33 -20.14 14.38
N ASP A 279 -22.92 -21.33 14.40
CA ASP A 279 -24.32 -21.67 14.25
C ASP A 279 -25.27 -20.65 14.93
N LYS A 280 -25.90 -19.78 14.15
CA LYS A 280 -27.19 -19.15 14.53
C LYS A 280 -28.19 -19.21 13.39
N LYS A 281 -28.91 -20.35 13.36
CA LYS A 281 -30.37 -20.45 13.18
C LYS A 281 -31.06 -19.14 12.76
N ASP A 282 -31.59 -19.11 11.55
CA ASP A 282 -32.94 -18.57 11.40
C ASP A 282 -33.83 -19.46 10.53
N LYS A 283 -35.04 -19.68 11.04
CA LYS A 283 -36.05 -20.59 10.51
C LYS A 283 -37.10 -19.77 9.77
N SER A 284 -37.16 -19.95 8.47
CA SER A 284 -38.37 -19.77 7.65
C SER A 284 -38.16 -20.71 6.46
N LYS A 285 -38.78 -21.90 6.33
CA LYS A 285 -40.23 -22.17 6.27
C LYS A 285 -40.98 -21.05 5.60
N ASP A 286 -41.09 -21.14 4.28
CA ASP A 286 -42.35 -21.14 3.51
C ASP A 286 -41.97 -21.63 2.09
N GLU A 287 -42.37 -22.85 1.72
CA GLU A 287 -43.57 -23.18 0.94
C GLU A 287 -43.34 -23.08 -0.58
N ASP A 288 -43.27 -24.27 -1.20
CA ASP A 288 -43.89 -24.65 -2.47
C ASP A 288 -43.75 -23.72 -3.69
N SER A 289 -42.93 -24.12 -4.66
CA SER A 289 -43.40 -24.17 -6.05
C SER A 289 -42.67 -25.24 -6.84
N ASP A 290 -43.47 -26.21 -7.28
CA ASP A 290 -43.20 -27.23 -8.27
C ASP A 290 -42.73 -26.66 -9.63
N ASP A 291 -42.20 -27.57 -10.45
CA ASP A 291 -42.17 -27.56 -11.92
C ASP A 291 -41.26 -26.53 -12.62
N ASP A 292 -40.15 -27.01 -13.20
CA ASP A 292 -40.19 -27.49 -14.59
C ASP A 292 -38.81 -28.04 -15.00
N ASP A 293 -38.80 -29.32 -15.39
CA ASP A 293 -37.83 -29.95 -16.28
C ASP A 293 -37.66 -29.08 -17.55
N GLU A 294 -36.43 -28.79 -18.01
CA GLU A 294 -36.08 -28.96 -19.43
C GLU A 294 -34.57 -29.25 -19.57
N ASP A 295 -34.32 -30.54 -19.77
CA ASP A 295 -33.20 -31.21 -20.41
C ASP A 295 -32.88 -30.58 -21.79
N TYR A 296 -31.68 -30.04 -21.96
CA TYR A 296 -31.08 -29.80 -23.28
C TYR A 296 -29.60 -30.17 -23.29
N SER A 297 -29.37 -31.41 -23.71
CA SER A 297 -28.40 -31.83 -24.73
C SER A 297 -27.00 -31.22 -24.68
N GLU A 298 -26.10 -32.07 -24.20
CA GLU A 298 -24.78 -32.34 -24.79
C GLU A 298 -24.84 -32.32 -26.32
N ASP A 299 -23.91 -31.61 -26.96
CA ASP A 299 -23.39 -31.82 -28.33
C ASP A 299 -22.14 -30.92 -28.40
N ASP A 300 -20.95 -31.54 -28.47
CA ASP A 300 -20.10 -31.57 -29.67
C ASP A 300 -19.34 -30.24 -29.86
N GLU A 301 -18.02 -30.16 -30.02
CA GLU A 301 -17.13 -30.99 -30.82
C GLU A 301 -15.68 -30.61 -30.47
N ASP A 302 -14.79 -31.59 -30.63
CA ASP A 302 -13.35 -31.44 -30.74
C ASP A 302 -12.97 -30.38 -31.80
N ASP A 303 -11.99 -29.53 -31.51
CA ASP A 303 -11.13 -28.96 -32.56
C ASP A 303 -9.68 -28.94 -32.07
N ASP A 304 -8.96 -29.85 -32.71
CA ASP A 304 -7.51 -29.97 -32.81
C ASP A 304 -6.86 -28.71 -33.41
N ASP A 305 -5.53 -28.70 -33.37
CA ASP A 305 -4.62 -27.97 -34.26
C ASP A 305 -4.46 -26.45 -34.02
N ASP A 306 -3.29 -26.04 -33.49
CA ASP A 306 -2.19 -25.71 -34.41
C ASP A 306 -0.92 -25.24 -33.68
N ASP A 307 0.18 -25.87 -34.10
CA ASP A 307 1.55 -25.40 -34.05
C ASP A 307 1.68 -23.92 -34.48
N ASP A 308 2.44 -23.11 -33.73
CA ASP A 308 3.27 -22.09 -34.37
C ASP A 308 4.45 -21.63 -33.49
N ASP A 309 5.47 -22.47 -33.50
CA ASP A 309 6.89 -22.13 -33.64
C ASP A 309 7.16 -20.68 -34.13
N LYS A 310 7.74 -19.82 -33.28
CA LYS A 310 8.47 -18.62 -33.75
C LYS A 310 9.40 -17.98 -32.69
N LYS A 311 10.62 -18.52 -32.67
CA LYS A 311 11.92 -17.82 -32.85
C LYS A 311 12.19 -16.53 -32.07
N ASP A 312 13.14 -16.65 -31.15
CA ASP A 312 14.41 -15.92 -31.07
C ASP A 312 14.50 -14.62 -31.88
N LYS A 313 14.59 -13.49 -31.18
CA LYS A 313 15.49 -12.38 -31.55
C LYS A 313 15.98 -11.63 -30.31
N ASP A 314 17.09 -12.12 -29.77
CA ASP A 314 18.06 -11.27 -29.10
C ASP A 314 18.49 -10.14 -30.05
N LYS A 315 18.30 -8.91 -29.60
CA LYS A 315 18.94 -7.73 -30.18
C LYS A 315 19.48 -6.87 -29.06
N ASP A 316 20.68 -7.25 -28.65
CA ASP A 316 21.65 -6.32 -28.09
C ASP A 316 21.80 -5.13 -29.05
N LYS A 317 21.53 -3.94 -28.54
CA LYS A 317 21.97 -2.70 -29.14
C LYS A 317 22.60 -1.85 -28.06
N ASP A 318 23.88 -2.12 -27.85
CA ASP A 318 24.85 -1.11 -27.47
C ASP A 318 24.76 0.05 -28.46
N SER A 319 24.45 1.23 -27.94
CA SER A 319 24.82 2.48 -28.60
C SER A 319 25.31 3.44 -27.54
N ASP A 320 26.62 3.37 -27.30
CA ASP A 320 27.45 4.52 -27.00
C ASP A 320 27.14 5.63 -28.02
N ASP A 321 26.61 6.76 -27.55
CA ASP A 321 26.73 8.02 -28.32
C ASP A 321 26.95 9.20 -27.37
N ASP A 322 28.19 9.24 -26.94
CA ASP A 322 29.05 10.41 -26.84
C ASP A 322 28.64 11.56 -27.81
N LYS A 323 28.25 12.72 -27.27
CA LYS A 323 28.37 14.09 -27.86
C LYS A 323 27.76 15.14 -26.92
N LYS A 324 28.60 15.91 -26.22
CA LYS A 324 29.11 17.24 -26.62
C LYS A 324 28.09 18.38 -26.52
N ASP A 325 28.42 19.28 -25.59
CA ASP A 325 28.44 20.74 -25.71
C ASP A 325 27.31 21.43 -26.48
N LYS A 326 26.57 22.27 -25.75
CA LYS A 326 26.35 23.66 -26.17
C LYS A 326 25.80 24.51 -25.04
N ASP A 327 26.73 25.28 -24.45
CA ASP A 327 26.44 26.59 -23.90
C ASP A 327 25.70 27.42 -24.95
N LYS A 328 24.55 27.97 -24.58
CA LYS A 328 23.92 29.09 -25.28
C LYS A 328 23.27 29.99 -24.23
N ASP A 329 24.08 30.94 -23.78
CA ASP A 329 23.63 32.27 -23.36
C ASP A 329 22.86 32.90 -24.53
N GLU A 330 21.57 33.16 -24.37
CA GLU A 330 20.86 34.18 -25.15
C GLU A 330 19.95 34.96 -24.21
N ASP A 331 20.49 36.11 -23.79
CA ASP A 331 19.76 37.30 -23.35
C ASP A 331 18.64 37.64 -24.36
N SER A 332 17.44 37.91 -23.87
CA SER A 332 16.45 38.78 -24.50
C SER A 332 15.54 39.30 -23.40
N ASP A 333 15.72 40.56 -22.96
CA ASP A 333 15.15 41.78 -23.57
C ASP A 333 13.61 41.67 -23.55
N ASP A 334 12.99 42.27 -22.53
CA ASP A 334 12.31 43.57 -22.66
C ASP A 334 11.12 43.47 -23.62
N ASP A 335 9.91 43.40 -23.06
CA ASP A 335 8.72 44.02 -23.67
C ASP A 335 7.65 44.21 -22.57
N ASP A 336 7.71 45.40 -21.97
CA ASP A 336 6.61 46.04 -21.25
C ASP A 336 5.50 46.37 -22.27
N GLU A 337 4.37 45.65 -22.25
CA GLU A 337 3.14 46.11 -22.89
C GLU A 337 2.05 46.36 -21.84
N ASP A 338 2.03 47.63 -21.41
CA ASP A 338 0.99 48.32 -20.67
C ASP A 338 -0.23 48.56 -21.59
N TYR A 339 -1.31 47.80 -21.40
CA TYR A 339 -2.61 48.09 -22.01
C TYR A 339 -3.62 48.46 -20.93
N SER A 340 -3.74 49.77 -20.74
CA SER A 340 -4.89 50.44 -20.14
C SER A 340 -5.90 50.82 -21.24
N GLU A 341 -7.06 50.18 -21.26
CA GLU A 341 -8.30 50.66 -21.90
C GLU A 341 -9.41 50.28 -20.88
N ASP A 342 -9.95 51.18 -20.04
CA ASP A 342 -10.83 52.32 -20.34
C ASP A 342 -11.83 52.01 -21.46
N GLU A 343 -13.09 51.76 -21.08
CA GLU A 343 -14.34 52.07 -21.82
C GLU A 343 -15.52 51.55 -20.96
N ASP A 344 -16.20 52.46 -20.25
CA ASP A 344 -17.49 53.09 -20.63
C ASP A 344 -18.69 52.17 -20.25
N ASP A 345 -19.40 52.48 -19.16
CA ASP A 345 -20.62 53.31 -19.16
C ASP A 345 -21.61 52.90 -20.27
N ASP A 346 -22.61 52.10 -19.92
CA ASP A 346 -23.94 52.20 -20.51
C ASP A 346 -25.01 51.73 -19.52
N ASP A 347 -25.68 52.74 -18.96
CA ASP A 347 -27.05 52.70 -18.48
C ASP A 347 -27.96 52.04 -19.53
N ASP A 348 -28.83 51.11 -19.13
CA ASP A 348 -30.17 51.08 -19.73
C ASP A 348 -31.22 50.45 -18.80
N ASP A 349 -32.02 51.36 -18.26
CA ASP A 349 -33.44 51.18 -17.95
C ASP A 349 -34.16 50.31 -19.00
N ASP A 350 -34.85 49.24 -18.60
CA ASP A 350 -36.25 49.14 -19.05
C ASP A 350 -37.14 48.33 -18.09
N LYS A 351 -38.14 49.05 -17.59
CA LYS A 351 -39.33 48.53 -16.95
C LYS A 351 -40.15 47.74 -17.97
N LYS A 352 -40.70 46.59 -17.58
CA LYS A 352 -42.02 46.18 -18.10
C LYS A 352 -42.75 45.26 -17.13
N ASP A 353 -43.61 45.91 -16.36
CA ASP A 353 -44.90 45.38 -15.94
C ASP A 353 -45.68 44.79 -17.12
N LYS A 354 -46.08 43.52 -17.03
CA LYS A 354 -47.31 42.93 -17.58
C LYS A 354 -47.61 41.69 -16.73
N ASP A 355 -48.53 41.70 -15.76
CA ASP A 355 -49.99 41.80 -15.87
C ASP A 355 -50.64 40.90 -16.94
N LYS A 356 -51.74 40.26 -16.52
CA LYS A 356 -52.60 39.22 -17.14
C LYS A 356 -52.19 37.77 -16.79
N GLY A 357 -53.03 36.95 -16.18
CA GLY A 357 -54.42 37.13 -15.77
C GLY A 357 -55.06 35.78 -15.42
N ARG A 358 -56.01 35.85 -14.47
CA ARG A 358 -57.12 34.93 -14.15
C ARG A 358 -56.88 33.44 -13.96
#